data_AF-A0A353Y5F5-F1
#
_entry.id   AF-A0A353Y5F5-F1
#
_cell.length_a   1.000
_cell.length_b   1.000
_cell.length_c   1.000
_cell.angle_alpha   90.00
_cell.angle_beta   90.00
_cell.angle_gamma   90.00
#
_symmetry.space_group_name_H-M   'P 1'
#
loop_
_entity.id
_entity.type
_entity.pdbx_description
1 polymer ?
#
loop_
_entity_poly.entity_id
_entity_poly.type
_entity_poly.pdbx_seq_one_letter_code
_entity_poly.pdbx_strand_id
1 'polypeptide(L)' 'MPQTLTEQLSREQQIAALEKDWATNPRWKGIERGYTAADVVRLRGSFPIEHTIARRTAEKLWDMLHTEPYVNCLGAL' A
#
# COMPACT_ATOMS: atom_id res chain seq x y z
N MET A 1 -29.51 21.30 -7.85
CA MET A 1 -28.07 21.46 -7.58
C MET A 1 -27.59 20.23 -6.82
N PRO A 2 -26.92 19.24 -7.43
CA PRO A 2 -26.37 18.11 -6.69
C PRO A 2 -25.00 18.51 -6.12
N GLN A 3 -24.90 18.52 -4.79
CA GLN A 3 -23.66 18.72 -4.06
C GLN A 3 -22.76 17.47 -4.18
N THR A 4 -21.57 17.68 -4.72
CA THR A 4 -20.29 17.01 -4.38
C THR A 4 -20.32 15.49 -4.18
N LEU A 5 -20.37 14.73 -5.28
CA LEU A 5 -19.96 13.33 -5.27
C LEU A 5 -18.43 13.30 -5.33
N THR A 6 -17.80 12.81 -4.25
CA THR A 6 -16.34 12.55 -4.12
C THR A 6 -15.51 13.75 -3.67
N GLU A 7 -15.46 13.99 -2.37
CA GLU A 7 -14.38 14.75 -1.74
C GLU A 7 -13.12 13.86 -1.74
N GLN A 8 -12.51 13.70 -2.92
CA GLN A 8 -11.22 13.04 -3.08
C GLN A 8 -10.18 13.93 -2.40
N LEU A 9 -9.48 13.42 -1.37
CA LEU A 9 -8.32 14.10 -0.80
C LEU A 9 -7.44 14.64 -1.92
N SER A 10 -7.00 15.90 -1.80
CA SER A 10 -6.10 16.53 -2.77
C SER A 10 -4.90 15.62 -3.02
N ARG A 11 -4.38 15.60 -4.25
CA ARG A 11 -3.19 14.81 -4.61
C ARG A 11 -2.05 15.05 -3.64
N GLU A 12 -1.89 16.28 -3.16
CA GLU A 12 -0.89 16.65 -2.15
C GLU A 12 -1.09 15.93 -0.82
N GLN A 13 -2.33 15.82 -0.35
CA GLN A 13 -2.67 15.11 0.89
C GLN A 13 -2.47 13.59 0.72
N GLN A 14 -2.73 13.04 -0.46
CA GLN A 14 -2.47 11.63 -0.77
C GLN A 14 -0.97 11.31 -0.78
N ILE A 15 -0.16 12.22 -1.33
CA ILE A 15 1.31 12.12 -1.33
C ILE A 15 1.82 12.15 0.11
N ALA A 16 1.42 13.15 0.90
CA ALA A 16 1.83 13.28 2.29
C ALA A 16 1.41 12.06 3.14
N ALA A 17 0.22 11.51 2.92
CA ALA A 17 -0.24 10.30 3.60
C ALA A 17 0.61 9.07 3.24
N LEU A 18 1.00 8.94 1.95
CA LEU A 18 1.83 7.83 1.49
C LEU A 18 3.27 7.94 2.02
N GLU A 19 3.85 9.14 2.02
CA GLU A 19 5.18 9.37 2.61
C GLU A 19 5.19 9.08 4.11
N LYS A 20 4.13 9.50 4.83
CA LYS A 20 3.97 9.17 6.25
C LYS A 20 3.87 7.67 6.48
N ASP A 21 3.11 6.94 5.66
CA ASP A 21 3.04 5.47 5.75
C ASP A 21 4.42 4.85 5.53
N TRP A 22 5.15 5.29 4.51
CA TRP A 22 6.51 4.79 4.23
C TRP A 22 7.49 5.05 5.36
N ALA A 23 7.39 6.19 6.03
CA ALA A 23 8.26 6.56 7.15
C ALA A 23 7.89 5.85 8.47
N THR A 24 6.59 5.59 8.71
CA THR A 24 6.10 5.10 10.01
C THR A 24 5.95 3.58 10.05
N ASN A 25 5.63 2.96 8.92
CA ASN A 25 5.25 1.56 8.90
C ASN A 25 6.50 0.66 8.93
N PRO A 26 6.63 -0.24 9.93
CA PRO A 26 7.76 -1.16 10.04
C PRO A 26 7.89 -2.07 8.81
N ARG A 27 6.80 -2.27 8.05
CA ARG A 27 6.80 -3.02 6.78
C ARG A 27 7.83 -2.50 5.77
N TRP A 28 8.08 -1.20 5.78
CA TRP A 28 8.94 -0.50 4.82
C TRP A 28 10.33 -0.19 5.37
N LYS A 29 10.65 -0.64 6.58
CA LYS A 29 11.95 -0.42 7.20
C LYS A 29 13.05 -1.12 6.38
N GLY A 30 14.00 -0.34 5.85
CA GLY A 30 15.10 -0.84 5.03
C GLY A 30 14.77 -1.05 3.54
N ILE A 31 13.61 -0.60 3.07
CA ILE A 31 13.25 -0.66 1.64
C ILE A 31 13.60 0.66 0.97
N GLU A 32 14.60 0.63 0.08
CA GLU A 32 14.95 1.75 -0.79
C GLU A 32 14.07 1.77 -2.04
N ARG A 33 13.48 2.93 -2.34
CA ARG A 33 12.68 3.16 -3.54
C ARG A 33 13.34 4.22 -4.40
N GLY A 34 13.61 3.93 -5.66
CA GLY A 34 14.19 4.89 -6.62
C GLY A 34 13.19 5.89 -7.21
N TYR A 35 12.00 6.02 -6.62
CA TYR A 35 10.91 6.87 -7.11
C TYR A 35 10.21 7.55 -5.93
N THR A 36 9.52 8.65 -6.21
CA THR A 36 8.85 9.46 -5.18
C THR A 36 7.41 9.00 -4.93
N ALA A 37 6.83 9.37 -3.79
CA ALA A 37 5.40 9.17 -3.53
C ALA A 37 4.51 9.91 -4.55
N ALA A 38 4.98 11.05 -5.07
CA ALA A 38 4.31 11.80 -6.13
C ALA A 38 4.19 11.01 -7.44
N ASP A 39 5.23 10.26 -7.81
CA ASP A 39 5.20 9.39 -9.00
C ASP A 39 4.18 8.25 -8.85
N VAL A 40 4.08 7.69 -7.64
CA VAL A 40 3.10 6.64 -7.34
C VAL A 40 1.67 7.18 -7.44
N VAL A 41 1.38 8.34 -6.83
CA VAL A 41 0.05 8.96 -6.88
C VAL A 41 -0.31 9.38 -8.31
N ARG A 42 0.66 9.85 -9.10
CA ARG A 42 0.47 10.19 -10.51
C ARG A 42 0.04 8.98 -11.36
N LEU A 43 0.61 7.80 -11.10
CA LEU A 43 0.30 6.57 -11.83
C LEU A 43 -0.92 5.81 -11.30
N ARG A 44 -1.40 6.14 -10.09
CA ARG A 44 -2.55 5.49 -9.43
C ARG A 44 -3.88 5.71 -10.16
N GLY A 45 -3.96 6.74 -11.01
CA GLY A 45 -5.20 7.13 -11.69
C GLY A 45 -6.21 7.78 -10.74
N SER A 46 -7.39 8.10 -11.27
CA SER A 46 -8.43 8.81 -10.50
C SER A 46 -9.28 7.88 -9.62
N PHE A 47 -9.30 6.58 -9.88
CA PHE A 47 -10.15 5.62 -9.16
C PHE A 47 -9.30 4.52 -8.54
N PRO A 48 -9.08 4.54 -7.21
CA PRO A 48 -8.39 3.45 -6.54
C PRO A 48 -9.29 2.21 -6.48
N ILE A 49 -8.81 1.11 -7.06
CA ILE A 49 -9.48 -0.21 -6.96
C ILE A 49 -8.95 -0.90 -5.71
N GLU A 50 -9.85 -1.38 -4.85
CA GLU A 50 -9.44 -2.16 -3.68
C GLU A 50 -9.17 -3.61 -4.07
N HIS A 51 -7.96 -4.09 -3.79
CA HIS A 51 -7.56 -5.49 -3.98
C HIS A 51 -7.63 -6.26 -2.67
N THR A 52 -8.85 -6.58 -2.22
CA THR A 52 -9.12 -7.12 -0.88
C THR A 52 -8.34 -8.39 -0.56
N ILE A 53 -8.29 -9.35 -1.50
CA ILE A 53 -7.56 -10.62 -1.31
C ILE A 53 -6.06 -10.33 -1.20
N ALA A 54 -5.50 -9.58 -2.15
CA ALA A 54 -4.07 -9.28 -2.18
C ALA A 54 -3.61 -8.54 -0.91
N ARG A 55 -4.41 -7.58 -0.42
CA ARG A 55 -4.12 -6.87 0.83
C ARG A 55 -4.08 -7.82 2.02
N ARG A 56 -5.15 -8.60 2.20
CA ARG A 56 -5.29 -9.50 3.37
C ARG A 56 -4.24 -10.60 3.38
N THR A 57 -3.92 -11.20 2.23
CA THR A 57 -2.93 -12.28 2.15
C THR A 57 -1.50 -11.75 2.31
N ALA A 58 -1.18 -10.56 1.79
CA ALA A 58 0.13 -9.93 1.99
C ALA A 58 0.37 -9.56 3.46
N GLU A 59 -0.64 -9.01 4.15
CA GLU A 59 -0.60 -8.73 5.59
C GLU A 59 -0.37 -10.02 6.38
N LYS A 60 -1.16 -11.07 6.09
CA LYS A 60 -1.02 -12.38 6.75
C LYS A 60 0.36 -13.00 6.53
N LEU A 61 0.87 -12.98 5.29
CA LEU A 61 2.19 -13.53 4.98
C LEU A 61 3.30 -12.74 5.69
N TRP A 62 3.20 -11.41 5.72
CA TRP A 62 4.16 -10.58 6.43
C TRP A 62 4.21 -10.91 7.92
N ASP A 63 3.05 -11.06 8.56
CA ASP A 63 2.96 -11.45 9.97
C ASP A 63 3.59 -12.83 10.23
N MET A 64 3.27 -13.83 9.39
CA MET A 64 3.85 -15.17 9.49
C MET A 64 5.38 -15.14 9.37
N LEU A 65 5.94 -14.32 8.47
CA LEU A 65 7.40 -14.18 8.29
C LEU A 65 8.11 -13.59 9.51
N HIS A 66 7.42 -12.83 10.37
CA HIS A 66 8.02 -12.20 11.55
C HIS A 66 7.78 -13.00 12.84
N THR A 67 6.73 -13.83 12.86
CA THR A 67 6.32 -14.58 14.05
C THR A 67 6.82 -16.02 14.03
N GLU A 68 6.87 -16.66 12.85
CA GLU A 68 7.26 -18.06 12.71
C GLU A 68 8.75 -18.21 12.33
N PRO A 69 9.44 -19.29 12.77
CA PRO A 69 10.84 -19.50 12.46
C PRO A 69 11.10 -19.79 10.96
N TYR A 70 10.12 -20.38 10.27
CA TYR A 70 10.14 -20.59 8.82
C TYR A 70 8.72 -20.81 8.31
N VAL A 71 8.45 -20.46 7.06
CA VAL A 71 7.18 -20.72 6.37
C VAL A 71 7.43 -21.71 5.24
N ASN A 72 6.84 -22.90 5.31
CA ASN A 72 6.95 -23.92 4.27
C ASN A 72 5.86 -23.76 3.19
N CYS A 73 6.21 -24.07 1.94
CA CYS A 73 5.26 -24.08 0.83
C CYS A 73 5.57 -25.19 -0.18
N LEU A 74 4.54 -25.66 -0.88
CA LEU A 74 4.66 -26.57 -2.03
C LEU A 74 4.15 -25.83 -3.27
N GLY A 75 4.79 -26.04 -4.42
CA GLY A 75 4.36 -25.43 -5.68
C GLY A 75 2.97 -25.93 -6.08
N ALA A 76 2.06 -25.01 -6.35
CA ALA A 76 0.76 -25.29 -6.96
C ALA A 76 0.82 -24.95 -8.45
N LEU A 77 0.28 -25.83 -9.30
CA LEU A 77 0.17 -25.67 -10.76
C LEU A 77 -1.30 -25.61 -11.16
#